data_AF-A0AAV7WZT4-F1
#
_entry.id   AF-A0AAV7WZT4-F1
#
_cell.length_a   1.000
_cell.length_b   1.000
_cell.length_c   1.000
_cell.angle_alpha   90.00
_cell.angle_beta   90.00
_cell.angle_gamma   90.00
#
_symmetry.space_group_name_H-M   'P 1'
#
loop_
_entity.id
_entity.type
_entity.pdbx_description
1 polymer ?
#
loop_
_entity_poly.entity_id
_entity_poly.type
_entity_poly.pdbx_seq_one_letter_code
_entity_poly.pdbx_strand_id
1 'polypeptide(L)'
;MSDPEHPTCVPENALYLVWGQVRVVGCVVHFAVAVYRWMRTHGHLQALRDPNVAHVVRMVTAIPRARVEDIPLAFRAVRRIAEARQCYAAVYPVLAYVWREWVCRVGGRVLSVFGHYHTNNNSCEVHHNAMQTMANLIKEAKHKGHKPLTWAPGHQYRCPESKVSDIAVYKSEDAAWT
;
A
#
# COMPACT_ATOMS: atom_id res chain seq x y z
N MET A 1 -43.11 2.09 -1.22
CA MET A 1 -42.50 0.89 -0.62
C MET A 1 -41.00 1.08 -0.67
N SER A 2 -40.40 1.38 0.47
CA SER A 2 -38.96 1.51 0.67
C SER A 2 -38.42 0.14 1.05
N ASP A 3 -37.46 -0.38 0.27
CA ASP A 3 -36.83 -1.68 0.52
C ASP A 3 -36.18 -1.73 1.91
N PRO A 4 -36.59 -2.66 2.78
CA PRO A 4 -35.83 -3.03 3.96
C PRO A 4 -34.79 -4.10 3.58
N GLU A 5 -33.74 -4.23 4.39
CA GLU A 5 -32.71 -5.27 4.31
C GLU A 5 -31.54 -5.02 3.37
N HIS A 6 -30.60 -4.20 3.84
CA HIS A 6 -29.25 -4.72 4.08
C HIS A 6 -28.67 -3.95 5.27
N PRO A 7 -28.50 -4.56 6.47
CA PRO A 7 -27.59 -4.01 7.45
C PRO A 7 -26.19 -4.21 6.88
N THR A 8 -25.76 -3.30 6.00
CA THR A 8 -24.36 -3.24 5.63
C THR A 8 -23.65 -2.83 6.91
N CYS A 9 -22.92 -3.78 7.50
CA CYS A 9 -21.90 -3.48 8.48
C CYS A 9 -20.89 -2.56 7.78
N VAL A 10 -21.20 -1.27 7.71
CA VAL A 10 -20.26 -0.22 7.35
C VAL A 10 -19.34 -0.21 8.55
N PRO A 11 -18.05 -0.54 8.41
CA PRO A 11 -17.13 -0.35 9.52
C PRO A 11 -17.21 1.14 9.89
N GLU A 12 -17.82 1.43 11.05
CA GLU A 12 -17.87 2.75 11.65
C GLU A 12 -16.45 3.18 11.93
N ASN A 13 -15.81 3.74 10.92
CA ASN A 13 -14.57 4.45 11.09
C ASN A 13 -14.92 5.90 11.45
N ALA A 14 -14.02 6.56 12.18
CA ALA A 14 -14.25 7.93 12.65
C ALA A 14 -14.59 8.92 11.52
N LEU A 15 -14.16 8.66 10.27
CA LEU A 15 -14.50 9.51 9.13
C LEU A 15 -15.98 9.42 8.76
N TYR A 16 -16.60 8.24 8.87
CA TYR A 16 -18.03 8.07 8.60
C TYR A 16 -18.90 8.81 9.63
N LEU A 17 -18.46 8.86 10.90
CA LEU A 17 -19.18 9.57 11.97
C LEU A 17 -19.23 11.09 11.74
N VAL A 18 -18.20 11.65 11.10
CA VAL A 18 -18.09 13.10 10.82
C VAL A 18 -18.63 13.43 9.42
N TRP A 19 -18.44 12.53 8.45
CA TRP A 19 -18.83 12.69 7.06
C TRP A 19 -19.48 11.41 6.52
N GLY A 20 -20.79 11.26 6.75
CA GLY A 20 -21.56 10.06 6.38
C GLY A 20 -21.59 9.72 4.89
N GLN A 21 -21.21 10.66 4.02
CA GLN A 21 -21.06 10.47 2.57
C GLN A 21 -19.66 9.98 2.16
N VAL A 22 -18.68 9.98 3.07
CA VAL A 22 -17.31 9.57 2.76
C VAL A 22 -17.15 8.07 2.95
N ARG A 23 -16.58 7.42 1.94
CA ARG A 23 -16.17 6.02 2.02
C ARG A 23 -14.65 5.93 2.13
N VAL A 24 -14.20 5.15 3.11
CA VAL A 24 -12.78 4.77 3.22
C VAL A 24 -12.48 3.68 2.19
N VAL A 25 -11.43 3.92 1.41
CA VAL A 25 -10.89 2.99 0.42
C VAL A 25 -9.42 2.76 0.74
N GLY A 26 -8.97 1.53 0.59
CA GLY A 26 -7.60 1.14 0.81
C GLY A 26 -6.65 1.67 -0.27
N CYS A 27 -5.37 1.35 -0.11
CA CYS A 27 -4.34 1.66 -1.08
C CYS A 27 -3.51 0.40 -1.32
N VAL A 28 -3.31 0.05 -2.59
CA VAL A 28 -2.55 -1.16 -2.98
C VAL A 28 -1.12 -1.11 -2.46
N VAL A 29 -0.50 0.07 -2.52
CA VAL A 29 0.89 0.26 -2.11
C VAL A 29 1.02 0.10 -0.60
N HIS A 30 0.19 0.78 0.20
CA HIS A 30 0.23 0.63 1.66
C HIS A 30 -0.09 -0.80 2.11
N PHE A 31 -1.00 -1.49 1.43
CA PHE A 31 -1.24 -2.91 1.67
C PHE A 31 0.02 -3.75 1.40
N ALA A 32 0.66 -3.57 0.25
CA ALA A 32 1.89 -4.29 -0.08
C ALA A 32 3.04 -3.98 0.89
N VAL A 33 3.19 -2.71 1.29
CA VAL A 33 4.16 -2.26 2.30
C VAL A 33 3.86 -2.89 3.66
N ALA A 34 2.60 -3.00 4.05
CA ALA A 34 2.22 -3.63 5.31
C ALA A 34 2.55 -5.13 5.31
N VAL A 35 2.26 -5.85 4.22
CA VAL A 35 2.66 -7.25 4.05
C VAL A 35 4.19 -7.39 4.14
N TYR A 36 4.94 -6.57 3.40
CA TYR A 36 6.40 -6.58 3.45
C TYR A 36 6.95 -6.30 4.86
N ARG A 37 6.44 -5.27 5.55
CA ARG A 37 6.87 -4.93 6.91
C ARG A 37 6.55 -6.05 7.90
N TRP A 38 5.39 -6.68 7.76
CA TRP A 38 5.02 -7.84 8.57
C TRP A 38 5.99 -9.00 8.32
N MET A 39 6.27 -9.35 7.07
CA MET A 39 7.25 -10.39 6.72
C MET A 39 8.64 -10.08 7.29
N ARG A 40 9.09 -8.83 7.21
CA ARG A 40 10.37 -8.39 7.78
C ARG A 40 10.43 -8.56 9.30
N THR A 41 9.41 -8.09 9.99
CA THR A 41 9.35 -8.13 11.46
C THR A 41 9.22 -9.55 12.01
N HIS A 42 8.68 -10.48 11.23
CA HIS A 42 8.49 -11.88 11.64
C HIS A 42 9.53 -12.84 11.00
N GLY A 43 10.61 -12.32 10.40
CA GLY A 43 11.71 -13.15 9.89
C GLY A 43 11.41 -13.94 8.60
N HIS A 44 10.35 -13.60 7.87
CA HIS A 44 9.92 -14.34 6.67
C HIS A 44 10.51 -13.82 5.35
N LEU A 45 11.35 -12.76 5.36
CA LEU A 45 11.92 -12.23 4.11
C LEU A 45 12.84 -13.22 3.38
N GLN A 46 13.52 -14.11 4.09
CA GLN A 46 14.40 -15.09 3.45
C GLN A 46 13.63 -16.04 2.52
N ALA A 47 12.35 -16.30 2.79
CA ALA A 47 11.50 -17.12 1.94
C ALA A 47 11.32 -16.51 0.54
N LEU A 48 11.49 -15.19 0.37
CA LEU A 48 11.40 -14.52 -0.93
C LEU A 48 12.57 -14.84 -1.88
N ARG A 49 13.63 -15.50 -1.41
CA ARG A 49 14.69 -16.04 -2.28
C ARG A 49 14.17 -17.15 -3.19
N ASP A 50 13.13 -17.85 -2.77
CA ASP A 50 12.42 -18.81 -3.62
C ASP A 50 11.51 -18.05 -4.61
N PRO A 51 11.71 -18.22 -5.93
CA PRO A 51 10.90 -17.54 -6.94
C PRO A 51 9.41 -17.91 -6.88
N ASN A 52 9.05 -19.12 -6.44
CA ASN A 52 7.66 -19.54 -6.26
C ASN A 52 7.01 -18.80 -5.10
N VAL A 53 7.70 -18.65 -3.97
CA VAL A 53 7.21 -17.86 -2.84
C VAL A 53 7.07 -16.39 -3.25
N ALA A 54 8.08 -15.82 -3.91
CA ALA A 54 8.03 -14.44 -4.40
C ALA A 54 6.88 -14.21 -5.40
N HIS A 55 6.58 -15.20 -6.26
CA HIS A 55 5.42 -15.15 -7.13
C HIS A 55 4.10 -15.14 -6.35
N VAL A 56 3.92 -16.06 -5.40
CA VAL A 56 2.69 -16.11 -4.58
C VAL A 56 2.51 -14.82 -3.78
N VAL A 57 3.57 -14.28 -3.16
CA VAL A 57 3.50 -13.01 -2.43
C VAL A 57 3.10 -11.85 -3.35
N ARG A 58 3.58 -11.81 -4.59
CA ARG A 58 3.12 -10.82 -5.59
C ARG A 58 1.64 -10.98 -5.93
N MET A 59 1.13 -12.21 -6.01
CA MET A 59 -0.30 -12.43 -6.20
C MET A 59 -1.12 -11.98 -5.00
N VAL A 60 -0.64 -12.24 -3.78
CA VAL A 60 -1.26 -11.77 -2.54
C VAL A 60 -1.37 -10.25 -2.54
N THR A 61 -0.29 -9.53 -2.87
CA THR A 61 -0.30 -8.06 -2.90
C THR A 61 -1.18 -7.46 -4.00
N ALA A 62 -1.59 -8.26 -4.99
CA ALA A 62 -2.52 -7.88 -6.04
C ALA A 62 -4.01 -8.08 -5.67
N ILE A 63 -4.33 -8.81 -4.60
CA ILE A 63 -5.72 -9.09 -4.16
C ILE A 63 -6.60 -7.84 -4.04
N PRO A 64 -6.14 -6.68 -3.53
CA PRO A 64 -6.94 -5.46 -3.48
C PRO A 64 -7.52 -5.02 -4.83
N ARG A 65 -6.95 -5.48 -5.96
CA ARG A 65 -7.45 -5.16 -7.30
C ARG A 65 -8.68 -5.97 -7.69
N ALA A 66 -9.06 -6.99 -6.93
CA ALA A 66 -10.28 -7.74 -7.17
C ALA A 66 -11.52 -6.94 -6.72
N ARG A 67 -12.68 -7.25 -7.32
CA ARG A 67 -13.97 -6.78 -6.83
C ARG A 67 -14.18 -7.24 -5.39
N VAL A 68 -14.98 -6.52 -4.61
CA VAL A 68 -15.20 -6.78 -3.18
C VAL A 68 -15.66 -8.22 -2.93
N GLU A 69 -16.62 -8.66 -3.73
CA GLU A 69 -17.23 -9.99 -3.75
C GLU A 69 -16.24 -11.10 -4.16
N ASP A 70 -15.21 -10.75 -4.96
CA ASP A 70 -14.24 -11.70 -5.48
C ASP A 70 -13.02 -11.86 -4.56
N ILE A 71 -12.81 -10.98 -3.58
CA ILE A 71 -11.63 -11.04 -2.68
C ILE A 71 -11.47 -12.43 -2.02
N PRO A 72 -12.51 -13.05 -1.42
CA PRO A 72 -12.37 -14.37 -0.84
C PRO A 72 -12.01 -15.44 -1.89
N LEU A 73 -12.54 -15.33 -3.10
CA LEU A 73 -12.26 -16.24 -4.20
C LEU A 73 -10.82 -16.08 -4.71
N ALA A 74 -10.37 -14.84 -4.91
CA ALA A 74 -9.00 -14.50 -5.28
C ALA A 74 -8.01 -15.04 -4.25
N PHE A 75 -8.29 -14.88 -2.96
CA PHE A 75 -7.45 -15.41 -1.89
C PHE A 75 -7.37 -16.95 -1.93
N ARG A 76 -8.50 -17.65 -2.13
CA ARG A 76 -8.51 -19.11 -2.30
C ARG A 76 -7.72 -19.55 -3.53
N ALA A 77 -7.80 -18.82 -4.64
CA ALA A 77 -7.03 -19.11 -5.85
C ALA A 77 -5.51 -19.00 -5.59
N VAL A 78 -5.07 -17.95 -4.91
CA VAL A 78 -3.65 -17.77 -4.51
C VAL A 78 -3.16 -18.93 -3.65
N ARG A 79 -3.97 -19.39 -2.68
CA ARG A 79 -3.65 -20.56 -1.87
C ARG A 79 -3.47 -21.82 -2.73
N ARG A 80 -4.39 -22.10 -3.66
CA ARG A 80 -4.28 -23.26 -4.56
C ARG A 80 -3.03 -23.19 -5.44
N ILE A 81 -2.66 -21.98 -5.89
CA ILE A 81 -1.43 -21.78 -6.66
C ILE A 81 -0.18 -22.05 -5.81
N ALA A 82 -0.19 -21.65 -4.52
CA ALA A 82 0.90 -21.97 -3.61
C ALA A 82 1.04 -23.49 -3.36
N GLU A 83 -0.09 -24.20 -3.26
CA GLU A 83 -0.13 -25.66 -3.16
C GLU A 83 0.42 -26.31 -4.44
N ALA A 84 -0.05 -25.89 -5.61
CA ALA A 84 0.41 -26.39 -6.91
C ALA A 84 1.91 -26.12 -7.18
N ARG A 85 2.44 -25.01 -6.66
CA ARG A 85 3.88 -24.67 -6.74
C ARG A 85 4.72 -25.28 -5.62
N GLN A 86 4.12 -26.11 -4.76
CA GLN A 86 4.79 -26.77 -3.62
C GLN A 86 5.48 -25.79 -2.65
N CYS A 87 5.02 -24.54 -2.58
CA CYS A 87 5.57 -23.51 -1.70
C CYS A 87 4.59 -23.09 -0.60
N TYR A 88 3.46 -23.79 -0.47
CA TYR A 88 2.41 -23.46 0.50
C TYR A 88 2.93 -23.37 1.94
N ALA A 89 3.72 -24.34 2.40
CA ALA A 89 4.25 -24.34 3.76
C ALA A 89 5.11 -23.09 4.05
N ALA A 90 5.93 -22.66 3.08
CA ALA A 90 6.79 -21.49 3.22
C ALA A 90 6.01 -20.17 3.22
N VAL A 91 4.92 -20.07 2.44
CA VAL A 91 4.11 -18.84 2.31
C VAL A 91 2.90 -18.80 3.24
N TYR A 92 2.56 -19.92 3.90
CA TYR A 92 1.43 -20.04 4.80
C TYR A 92 1.36 -18.93 5.88
N PRO A 93 2.46 -18.56 6.57
CA PRO A 93 2.40 -17.48 7.57
C PRO A 93 1.91 -16.16 6.98
N VAL A 94 2.35 -15.83 5.76
CA VAL A 94 1.94 -14.62 5.04
C VAL A 94 0.47 -14.69 4.64
N LEU A 95 0.03 -15.84 4.12
CA LEU A 95 -1.38 -16.07 3.78
C LEU A 95 -2.27 -15.95 5.02
N ALA A 96 -1.90 -16.58 6.14
CA ALA A 96 -2.65 -16.53 7.38
C ALA A 96 -2.77 -15.08 7.92
N TYR A 97 -1.69 -14.31 7.88
CA TYR A 97 -1.69 -12.90 8.24
C TYR A 97 -2.65 -12.09 7.36
N VAL A 98 -2.56 -12.23 6.03
CA VAL A 98 -3.41 -11.48 5.10
C VAL A 98 -4.87 -11.85 5.25
N TRP A 99 -5.18 -13.14 5.38
CA TRP A 99 -6.55 -13.58 5.61
C TRP A 99 -7.13 -12.96 6.88
N ARG A 100 -6.44 -13.09 8.00
CA ARG A 100 -6.96 -12.66 9.31
C ARG A 100 -7.09 -11.14 9.39
N GLU A 101 -6.02 -10.39 9.09
CA GLU A 101 -6.01 -8.95 9.33
C GLU A 101 -6.67 -8.16 8.20
N TRP A 102 -6.53 -8.59 6.96
CA TRP A 102 -6.96 -7.78 5.82
C TRP A 102 -8.28 -8.25 5.21
N VAL A 103 -8.45 -9.57 5.04
CA VAL A 103 -9.69 -10.10 4.48
C VAL A 103 -10.81 -10.13 5.52
N CYS A 104 -10.55 -10.70 6.70
CA CYS A 104 -11.58 -10.83 7.74
C CYS A 104 -11.80 -9.56 8.56
N ARG A 105 -10.72 -8.90 9.01
CA ARG A 105 -10.82 -7.77 9.95
C ARG A 105 -11.03 -6.43 9.26
N VAL A 106 -10.23 -6.08 8.24
CA VAL A 106 -10.43 -4.84 7.46
C VAL A 106 -11.63 -4.97 6.52
N GLY A 107 -11.81 -6.14 5.90
CA GLY A 107 -12.95 -6.43 5.05
C GLY A 107 -12.79 -5.94 3.62
N GLY A 108 -13.48 -6.62 2.69
CA GLY A 108 -13.36 -6.36 1.25
C GLY A 108 -13.74 -4.95 0.82
N ARG A 109 -14.68 -4.29 1.50
CA ARG A 109 -15.14 -2.93 1.16
C ARG A 109 -14.05 -1.87 1.30
N VAL A 110 -13.17 -2.03 2.28
CA VAL A 110 -12.02 -1.15 2.50
C VAL A 110 -10.81 -1.68 1.74
N LEU A 111 -10.59 -3.00 1.71
CA LEU A 111 -9.43 -3.59 1.04
C LEU A 111 -9.46 -3.42 -0.49
N SER A 112 -10.64 -3.53 -1.12
CA SER A 112 -10.76 -3.42 -2.58
C SER A 112 -10.54 -1.99 -3.06
N VAL A 113 -9.70 -1.85 -4.08
CA VAL A 113 -9.50 -0.63 -4.85
C VAL A 113 -10.07 -0.74 -6.27
N PHE A 114 -10.81 -1.81 -6.56
CA PHE A 114 -11.36 -2.05 -7.89
C PHE A 114 -12.29 -0.91 -8.30
N GLY A 115 -12.12 -0.40 -9.53
CA GLY A 115 -12.92 0.70 -10.07
C GLY A 115 -12.58 2.09 -9.51
N HIS A 116 -11.61 2.21 -8.60
CA HIS A 116 -11.16 3.51 -8.11
C HIS A 116 -10.05 4.08 -9.01
N TYR A 117 -10.11 5.38 -9.31
CA TYR A 117 -9.10 6.07 -10.10
C TYR A 117 -7.75 6.17 -9.36
N HIS A 118 -7.79 6.46 -8.06
CA HIS A 118 -6.60 6.52 -7.20
C HIS A 118 -6.42 5.19 -6.46
N THR A 119 -5.68 4.25 -7.06
CA THR A 119 -5.38 2.93 -6.47
C THR A 119 -3.99 2.83 -5.85
N ASN A 120 -3.09 3.72 -6.27
CA ASN A 120 -1.73 3.87 -5.77
C ASN A 120 -1.55 5.27 -5.18
N ASN A 121 -0.59 5.39 -4.29
CA ASN A 121 -0.32 6.59 -3.52
C ASN A 121 0.97 7.28 -4.00
N ASN A 122 1.32 7.21 -5.29
CA ASN A 122 2.56 7.80 -5.82
C ASN A 122 2.74 9.26 -5.33
N SER A 123 1.67 10.05 -5.33
CA SER A 123 1.69 11.43 -4.83
C SER A 123 1.97 11.52 -3.32
N CYS A 124 1.42 10.61 -2.51
CA CYS A 124 1.69 10.57 -1.07
C CYS A 124 3.08 10.04 -0.74
N GLU A 125 3.61 9.06 -1.48
CA GLU A 125 4.97 8.54 -1.28
C GLU A 125 6.02 9.56 -1.71
N VAL A 126 5.81 10.27 -2.82
CA VAL A 126 6.66 11.41 -3.22
C VAL A 126 6.66 12.46 -2.12
N HIS A 127 5.48 12.77 -1.54
CA HIS A 127 5.39 13.71 -0.43
C HIS A 127 6.11 13.20 0.84
N HIS A 128 5.92 11.94 1.23
CA HIS A 128 6.60 11.34 2.38
C HIS A 128 8.13 11.34 2.21
N ASN A 129 8.62 10.99 1.02
CA ASN A 129 10.05 11.01 0.71
C ASN A 129 10.62 12.43 0.78
N ALA A 130 9.91 13.43 0.24
CA ALA A 130 10.31 14.83 0.36
C ALA A 130 10.41 15.27 1.83
N MET A 131 9.42 14.91 2.65
CA MET A 131 9.42 15.23 4.08
C MET A 131 10.54 14.53 4.86
N GLN A 132 10.84 13.26 4.56
CA GLN A 132 11.96 12.55 5.17
C GLN A 132 13.31 13.14 4.79
N THR A 133 13.50 13.48 3.50
CA THR A 133 14.71 14.17 3.04
C THR A 133 14.89 15.50 3.76
N MET A 134 13.83 16.31 3.88
CA MET A 134 13.89 17.56 4.64
C MET A 134 14.26 17.33 6.11
N ALA A 135 13.66 16.34 6.78
CA ALA A 135 13.95 16.03 8.17
C ALA A 135 15.41 15.60 8.38
N ASN A 136 15.98 14.82 7.44
CA ASN A 136 17.38 14.41 7.49
C ASN A 136 18.32 15.61 7.28
N LEU A 137 18.03 16.49 6.31
CA LEU A 137 18.80 17.70 6.09
C LEU A 137 18.79 18.64 7.31
N ILE A 138 17.65 18.78 7.99
CA ILE A 138 17.55 19.57 9.23
C ILE A 138 18.43 18.96 10.33
N LYS A 139 18.43 17.63 10.49
CA LYS A 139 19.30 16.93 11.46
C LYS A 139 20.78 17.14 11.12
N GLU A 140 21.16 17.01 9.86
CA GLU A 140 22.55 17.23 9.41
C GLU A 140 23.01 18.67 9.63
N ALA A 141 22.16 19.65 9.29
CA ALA A 141 22.44 21.06 9.52
C ALA A 141 22.66 21.37 11.00
N LYS A 142 21.81 20.78 11.87
CA LYS A 142 21.94 20.89 13.33
C LYS A 142 23.24 20.26 13.84
N HIS A 143 23.64 19.09 13.31
CA HIS A 143 24.91 18.44 13.67
C HIS A 143 26.13 19.24 13.23
N LYS A 144 26.07 19.95 12.10
CA LYS A 144 27.15 20.80 11.57
C LYS A 144 27.21 22.19 12.22
N GLY A 145 26.41 22.46 13.27
CA GLY A 145 26.37 23.74 13.96
C GLY A 145 25.72 24.87 13.16
N HIS A 146 25.03 24.57 12.05
CA HIS A 146 24.26 25.56 11.31
C HIS A 146 23.00 25.94 12.09
N LYS A 147 22.68 27.24 12.13
CA LYS A 147 21.42 27.71 12.71
C LYS A 147 20.24 27.09 11.95
N PRO A 148 19.18 26.65 12.64
CA PRO A 148 18.00 26.10 11.97
C PRO A 148 17.43 27.14 11.01
N LEU A 149 17.09 26.70 9.79
CA LEU A 149 16.39 27.53 8.81
C LEU A 149 15.07 28.02 9.44
N THR A 150 15.03 29.31 9.79
CA THR A 150 13.81 29.96 10.27
C THR A 150 12.86 30.15 9.09
N TRP A 151 11.68 29.54 9.17
CA TRP A 151 10.59 29.79 8.23
C TRP A 151 10.19 31.27 8.30
N ALA A 152 10.54 32.04 7.27
CA ALA A 152 9.98 33.36 7.07
C ALA A 152 8.61 33.21 6.39
N PRO A 153 7.51 33.76 6.95
CA PRO A 153 6.20 33.75 6.30
C PRO A 153 6.29 34.43 4.93
N GLY A 154 5.91 33.72 3.87
CA GLY A 154 5.87 34.27 2.49
C GLY A 154 6.88 33.69 1.50
N HIS A 155 7.78 32.80 1.92
CA HIS A 155 8.62 32.05 0.97
C HIS A 155 7.91 30.76 0.52
N GLN A 156 7.41 30.75 -0.72
CA GLN A 156 7.09 29.50 -1.40
C GLN A 156 8.40 28.75 -1.64
N TYR A 157 8.51 27.53 -1.09
CA TYR A 157 9.61 26.65 -1.43
C TYR A 157 9.47 26.25 -2.92
N ARG A 158 10.19 26.94 -3.82
CA ARG A 158 10.48 26.36 -5.13
C ARG A 158 11.51 25.27 -4.89
N CYS A 159 11.11 24.02 -5.13
CA CYS A 159 12.07 22.94 -5.28
C CYS A 159 13.15 23.41 -6.26
N PRO A 160 14.45 23.35 -5.91
CA PRO A 160 15.50 23.68 -6.85
C PRO A 160 15.35 22.75 -8.05
N GLU A 161 15.01 23.31 -9.21
CA GLU A 161 14.86 22.58 -10.48
C GLU A 161 16.11 21.74 -10.79
N SER A 162 17.26 22.10 -10.23
CA SER A 162 18.54 21.41 -10.35
C SER A 162 18.70 20.09 -9.59
N LYS A 163 17.68 19.61 -8.84
CA LYS A 163 17.71 18.26 -8.21
C LYS A 163 16.53 17.36 -8.56
N VAL A 164 15.58 17.84 -9.35
CA VAL A 164 14.47 17.02 -9.85
C VAL A 164 14.91 16.11 -11.00
N SER A 165 16.03 16.43 -11.67
CA SER A 165 16.63 15.59 -12.72
C SER A 165 17.21 14.26 -12.21
N ASP A 166 17.56 14.16 -10.93
CA ASP A 166 18.25 12.98 -10.38
C ASP A 166 17.32 12.00 -9.67
N ILE A 167 16.05 12.36 -9.49
CA ILE A 167 14.99 11.41 -9.09
C ILE A 167 14.39 10.90 -10.38
N ALA A 168 15.01 9.83 -10.90
CA ALA A 168 14.63 9.08 -12.08
C ALA A 168 13.18 9.32 -12.56
N VAL A 169 13.06 10.19 -13.56
CA VAL A 169 11.96 10.14 -14.52
C VAL A 169 12.07 8.78 -15.19
N TYR A 170 11.31 7.78 -14.71
CA TYR A 170 10.95 6.67 -15.57
C TYR A 170 10.09 7.26 -16.67
N LYS A 171 10.74 7.54 -17.82
CA LYS A 171 10.03 7.80 -19.07
C LYS A 171 9.12 6.61 -19.31
N SER A 172 7.83 6.88 -19.48
CA SER A 172 6.80 5.92 -19.83
C SER A 172 6.88 5.49 -21.30
N GLU A 173 8.08 5.34 -21.85
CA GLU A 173 8.32 4.95 -23.24
C GLU A 173 8.91 3.54 -23.20
N ASP A 174 8.04 2.55 -22.97
CA ASP A 174 8.19 1.15 -23.42
C ASP A 174 6.88 0.37 -23.15
N ALA A 175 5.74 1.03 -23.34
CA ALA A 175 4.46 0.34 -23.50
C ALA A 175 4.22 0.05 -24.99
N ALA A 176 5.04 -0.84 -25.55
CA ALA A 176 4.76 -1.53 -26.80
C ALA A 176 4.68 -3.04 -26.49
N TRP A 177 3.48 -3.50 -26.15
CA TRP A 177 3.14 -4.91 -26.24
C TRP A 177 2.50 -5.14 -27.61
N THR A 178 3.31 -5.61 -28.54
CA THR A 178 2.86 -6.55 -29.60
C THR A 178 3.00 -7.96 -29.07
#